data_AF-I7AL79-F1
#
_entry.id   AF-I7AL79-F1
#
_cell.length_a   1.000
_cell.length_b   1.000
_cell.length_c   1.000
_cell.angle_alpha   90.00
_cell.angle_beta   90.00
_cell.angle_gamma   90.00
#
_symmetry.space_group_name_H-M   'P 1'
#
loop_
_entity.id
_entity.type
_entity.pdbx_description
1 polymer ?
#
loop_
_entity_poly.entity_id
_entity_poly.type
_entity_poly.pdbx_seq_one_letter_code
_entity_poly.pdbx_strand_id
1 'polypeptide(L)'
;MDLEIRKHMENSCGDSSVGVQAFVSGGSYLFLLFNREALLVGMTLQRIGARVYIKNVDTTGCERGYAREFIMSILRVLSPDLSCCFSIPKNEYIFNGSSLNKEKKIRGPRELLEYWIGVFEEIYDNVHVWSNHHENISYPFKHMDEIVYFEDDPKDRLRKHFVGGLEEMFAALLCRTDFTNGSLVYGRSCKHGSGCMVEASIGDVDDMESMLRKLDFSTHSKALESTKKFISRFGLAIEYFPIKRFVKPQEDDQACIILTPIRKI
;
A
#
# COMPACT_ATOMS: atom_id res chain seq x y z
N MET A 1 12.87 -4.67 -5.44
CA MET A 1 11.53 -4.07 -5.21
C MET A 1 11.61 -2.79 -4.39
N ASP A 2 12.24 -2.86 -3.22
CA ASP A 2 12.30 -1.77 -2.25
C ASP A 2 12.86 -0.46 -2.80
N LEU A 3 13.90 -0.54 -3.65
CA LEU A 3 14.51 0.64 -4.27
C LEU A 3 13.55 1.37 -5.23
N GLU A 4 12.74 0.64 -5.99
CA GLU A 4 11.82 1.24 -6.98
C GLU A 4 10.59 1.84 -6.31
N ILE A 5 10.00 1.12 -5.33
CA ILE A 5 8.89 1.66 -4.51
C ILE A 5 9.32 2.98 -3.90
N ARG A 6 10.54 3.00 -3.38
CA ARG A 6 11.06 4.17 -2.73
C ARG A 6 11.37 5.32 -3.70
N LYS A 7 11.90 5.06 -4.90
CA LYS A 7 12.05 6.11 -5.93
C LYS A 7 10.72 6.78 -6.26
N HIS A 8 9.64 5.99 -6.33
CA HIS A 8 8.30 6.55 -6.51
C HIS A 8 7.85 7.39 -5.31
N MET A 9 8.12 6.94 -4.08
CA MET A 9 7.81 7.70 -2.88
C MET A 9 8.61 9.01 -2.75
N GLU A 10 9.90 9.02 -3.09
CA GLU A 10 10.74 10.23 -3.08
C GLU A 10 10.21 11.30 -4.05
N ASN A 11 9.79 10.88 -5.24
CA ASN A 11 9.24 11.79 -6.24
C ASN A 11 7.91 12.42 -5.80
N SER A 12 7.11 11.72 -5.00
CA SER A 12 5.80 12.20 -4.51
C SER A 12 5.87 12.95 -3.18
N CYS A 13 6.76 12.54 -2.26
CA CYS A 13 6.80 13.04 -0.87
C CYS A 13 8.00 13.94 -0.54
N GLY A 14 8.97 14.11 -1.46
CA GLY A 14 10.22 14.84 -1.20
C GLY A 14 11.32 13.97 -0.57
N ASP A 15 12.32 14.59 0.07
CA ASP A 15 13.39 13.88 0.81
C ASP A 15 12.79 13.00 1.92
N SER A 16 12.54 11.75 1.60
CA SER A 16 11.85 10.84 2.52
C SER A 16 12.86 10.11 3.40
N SER A 17 12.78 10.34 4.72
CA SER A 17 13.55 9.65 5.76
C SER A 17 13.01 8.23 6.05
N VAL A 18 12.31 7.63 5.09
CA VAL A 18 11.55 6.39 5.24
C VAL A 18 12.27 5.18 4.63
N GLY A 19 12.12 4.04 5.28
CA GLY A 19 12.60 2.74 4.82
C GLY A 19 11.45 1.90 4.29
N VAL A 20 11.67 1.18 3.19
CA VAL A 20 10.72 0.19 2.65
C VAL A 20 11.35 -1.19 2.77
N GLN A 21 10.54 -2.18 3.14
CA GLN A 21 10.88 -3.60 3.05
C GLN A 21 9.74 -4.35 2.37
N ALA A 22 10.07 -5.22 1.41
CA ALA A 22 9.13 -6.11 0.76
C ALA A 22 9.57 -7.58 0.91
N PHE A 23 8.64 -8.41 1.36
CA PHE A 23 8.82 -9.85 1.52
C PHE A 23 7.82 -10.60 0.66
N VAL A 24 8.21 -11.79 0.18
CA VAL A 24 7.34 -12.68 -0.61
C VAL A 24 7.45 -14.13 -0.15
N SER A 25 6.31 -14.83 -0.11
CA SER A 25 6.20 -16.28 0.07
C SER A 25 5.01 -16.81 -0.72
N GLY A 26 5.25 -17.75 -1.64
CA GLY A 26 4.16 -18.44 -2.35
C GLY A 26 3.16 -17.54 -3.11
N GLY A 27 3.58 -16.35 -3.56
CA GLY A 27 2.70 -15.37 -4.22
C GLY A 27 1.97 -14.41 -3.26
N SER A 28 2.12 -14.60 -1.95
CA SER A 28 1.74 -13.63 -0.91
C SER A 28 2.90 -12.68 -0.64
N TYR A 29 2.59 -11.40 -0.47
CA TYR A 29 3.56 -10.35 -0.22
C TYR A 29 3.22 -9.59 1.07
N LEU A 30 4.26 -9.17 1.79
CA LEU A 30 4.19 -8.21 2.89
C LEU A 30 5.09 -7.02 2.59
N PHE A 31 4.49 -5.84 2.55
CA PHE A 31 5.17 -4.57 2.37
C PHE A 31 5.09 -3.77 3.67
N LEU A 32 6.24 -3.27 4.11
CA LEU A 32 6.36 -2.50 5.34
C LEU A 32 7.04 -1.16 5.04
N LEU A 33 6.46 -0.09 5.56
CA LEU A 33 7.02 1.24 5.57
C LEU A 33 7.45 1.60 6.99
N PHE A 34 8.66 2.14 7.11
CA PHE A 34 9.27 2.56 8.37
C PHE A 34 9.70 4.02 8.28
N ASN A 35 9.66 4.75 9.39
CA ASN A 35 10.61 5.84 9.59
C ASN A 35 11.81 5.32 10.40
N ARG A 36 12.72 6.21 10.81
CA ARG A 36 13.94 5.85 11.56
C ARG A 36 13.69 5.11 12.87
N GLU A 37 12.48 5.16 13.42
CA GLU A 37 12.18 4.68 14.76
C GLU A 37 11.06 3.62 14.80
N ALA A 38 10.11 3.68 13.87
CA ALA A 38 8.85 2.97 13.95
C ALA A 38 8.34 2.47 12.58
N LEU A 39 7.63 1.35 12.61
CA LEU A 39 6.70 0.92 11.57
C LEU A 39 5.57 1.95 11.42
N LEU A 40 5.26 2.31 10.18
CA LEU A 40 4.25 3.29 9.83
C LEU A 40 3.05 2.66 9.14
N VAL A 41 3.31 1.89 8.08
CA VAL A 41 2.29 1.32 7.20
C VAL A 41 2.65 -0.12 6.87
N GLY A 42 1.65 -0.99 6.87
CA GLY A 42 1.77 -2.38 6.46
C GLY A 42 0.74 -2.65 5.36
N MET A 43 1.15 -3.40 4.35
CA MET A 43 0.26 -3.85 3.28
C MET A 43 0.56 -5.31 2.96
N THR A 44 -0.47 -6.15 2.98
CA THR A 44 -0.38 -7.52 2.48
C THR A 44 -1.21 -7.68 1.23
N LEU A 45 -0.66 -8.35 0.23
CA LEU A 45 -1.36 -8.64 -1.02
C LEU A 45 -1.03 -10.04 -1.53
N GLN A 46 -1.91 -10.56 -2.39
CA GLN A 46 -1.70 -11.80 -3.12
C GLN A 46 -1.59 -11.51 -4.61
N ARG A 47 -0.70 -12.22 -5.31
CA ARG A 47 -0.50 -12.08 -6.75
C ARG A 47 -0.71 -13.42 -7.45
N ILE A 48 -1.55 -13.42 -8.47
CA ILE A 48 -1.77 -14.57 -9.37
C ILE A 48 -1.61 -14.06 -10.81
N GLY A 49 -0.47 -14.35 -11.42
CA GLY A 49 -0.10 -13.82 -12.74
C GLY A 49 -0.03 -12.28 -12.74
N ALA A 50 -0.76 -11.66 -13.66
CA ALA A 50 -0.87 -10.20 -13.78
C ALA A 50 -1.95 -9.57 -12.89
N ARG A 51 -2.52 -10.34 -11.94
CA ARG A 51 -3.61 -9.87 -11.07
C ARG A 51 -3.17 -9.79 -9.63
N VAL A 52 -3.58 -8.73 -8.94
CA VAL A 52 -3.23 -8.45 -7.54
C VAL A 52 -4.50 -8.29 -6.71
N TYR A 53 -4.55 -8.94 -5.56
CA TYR A 53 -5.55 -8.69 -4.53
C TYR A 53 -4.91 -8.07 -3.31
N ILE A 54 -5.33 -6.86 -2.97
CA ILE A 54 -4.88 -6.17 -1.77
C ILE A 54 -5.72 -6.71 -0.61
N LYS A 55 -5.10 -7.59 0.20
CA LYS A 55 -5.76 -8.27 1.31
C LYS A 55 -5.94 -7.33 2.50
N ASN A 56 -4.85 -6.70 2.95
CA ASN A 56 -4.87 -5.80 4.09
C ASN A 56 -4.01 -4.56 3.83
N VAL A 57 -4.47 -3.41 4.31
CA VAL A 57 -3.64 -2.22 4.51
C VAL A 57 -3.94 -1.68 5.89
N ASP A 58 -2.88 -1.38 6.65
CA ASP A 58 -3.01 -0.88 8.01
C ASP A 58 -1.95 0.19 8.31
N THR A 59 -2.25 1.07 9.27
CA THR A 59 -1.31 2.09 9.74
C THR A 59 -1.21 2.07 11.26
N THR A 60 -0.04 2.45 11.79
CA THR A 60 0.19 2.50 13.24
C THR A 60 -0.28 3.81 13.88
N GLY A 61 -0.49 4.86 13.07
CA GLY A 61 -0.75 6.21 13.55
C GLY A 61 0.47 6.96 14.07
N CYS A 62 1.69 6.39 13.99
CA CYS A 62 2.92 7.08 14.41
C CYS A 62 3.27 8.28 13.52
N GLU A 63 2.91 8.22 12.23
CA GLU A 63 3.10 9.32 11.28
C GLU A 63 2.00 9.26 10.21
N ARG A 64 1.50 10.43 9.79
CA ARG A 64 0.40 10.54 8.82
C ARG A 64 0.92 10.88 7.43
N GLY A 65 0.12 10.57 6.41
CA GLY A 65 0.32 11.05 5.04
C GLY A 65 0.93 10.04 4.07
N TYR A 66 1.68 9.03 4.53
CA TYR A 66 2.40 8.13 3.60
C TYR A 66 1.59 7.00 2.99
N ALA A 67 0.49 6.57 3.61
CA ALA A 67 -0.19 5.34 3.21
C ALA A 67 -0.63 5.34 1.74
N ARG A 68 -1.14 6.47 1.24
CA ARG A 68 -1.60 6.57 -0.16
C ARG A 68 -0.46 6.40 -1.14
N GLU A 69 0.59 7.22 -1.00
CA GLU A 69 1.78 7.15 -1.86
C GLU A 69 2.49 5.80 -1.77
N PHE A 70 2.52 5.18 -0.59
CA PHE A 70 3.08 3.86 -0.40
C PHE A 70 2.33 2.79 -1.21
N ILE A 71 0.99 2.74 -1.10
CA ILE A 71 0.14 1.82 -1.88
C ILE A 71 0.34 2.07 -3.38
N MET A 72 0.29 3.33 -3.81
CA MET A 72 0.44 3.66 -5.24
C MET A 72 1.81 3.27 -5.78
N SER A 73 2.87 3.48 -5.00
CA SER A 73 4.23 3.10 -5.37
C SER A 73 4.37 1.58 -5.51
N ILE A 74 3.80 0.80 -4.59
CA ILE A 74 3.77 -0.67 -4.68
C ILE A 74 3.05 -1.13 -5.96
N LEU A 75 1.85 -0.60 -6.22
CA LEU A 75 1.05 -0.99 -7.38
C LEU A 75 1.70 -0.59 -8.71
N ARG A 76 2.35 0.58 -8.79
CA ARG A 76 3.12 1.01 -9.96
C ARG A 76 4.29 0.07 -10.25
N VAL A 77 5.01 -0.35 -9.21
CA VAL A 77 6.14 -1.28 -9.32
C VAL A 77 5.69 -2.68 -9.74
N LEU A 78 4.60 -3.18 -9.17
CA LEU A 78 4.05 -4.49 -9.54
C LEU A 78 3.44 -4.50 -10.95
N SER A 79 2.93 -3.34 -11.40
CA SER A 79 2.27 -3.11 -12.69
C SER A 79 1.27 -4.21 -13.07
N PRO A 80 0.24 -4.46 -12.24
CA PRO A 80 -0.76 -5.48 -12.55
C PRO A 80 -1.75 -4.98 -13.60
N ASP A 81 -2.24 -5.90 -14.44
CA ASP A 81 -3.32 -5.63 -15.39
C ASP A 81 -4.65 -5.39 -14.66
N LEU A 82 -4.83 -6.06 -13.52
CA LEU A 82 -5.99 -5.94 -12.67
C LEU A 82 -5.58 -5.96 -11.19
N SER A 83 -5.95 -4.93 -10.45
CA SER A 83 -5.94 -4.95 -9.00
C SER A 83 -7.35 -4.96 -8.44
N CYS A 84 -7.54 -5.62 -7.31
CA CYS A 84 -8.78 -5.53 -6.56
C CYS A 84 -8.54 -5.49 -5.06
N CYS A 85 -9.51 -4.95 -4.34
CA CYS A 85 -9.55 -5.00 -2.88
C CYS A 85 -11.00 -5.14 -2.42
N PHE A 86 -11.19 -5.68 -1.21
CA PHE A 86 -12.46 -5.59 -0.51
C PHE A 86 -12.37 -4.49 0.54
N SER A 87 -12.87 -3.31 0.18
CA SER A 87 -12.93 -2.12 1.02
C SER A 87 -13.96 -2.30 2.12
N ILE A 88 -13.52 -2.83 3.26
CA ILE A 88 -14.30 -2.91 4.48
C ILE A 88 -13.50 -2.25 5.62
N PRO A 89 -14.08 -1.36 6.44
CA PRO A 89 -13.35 -0.77 7.54
C PRO A 89 -13.22 -1.77 8.69
N LYS A 90 -12.02 -1.83 9.28
CA LYS A 90 -11.76 -2.46 10.57
C LYS A 90 -10.86 -1.56 11.38
N ASN A 91 -10.91 -1.73 12.69
CA ASN A 91 -10.03 -1.02 13.61
C ASN A 91 -8.56 -1.33 13.29
N GLU A 92 -8.27 -2.61 13.03
CA GLU A 92 -6.93 -3.16 12.87
C GLU A 92 -6.97 -4.36 11.92
N TYR A 93 -5.91 -4.50 11.12
CA TYR A 93 -5.69 -5.62 10.21
C TYR A 93 -4.34 -6.30 10.45
N ILE A 94 -3.30 -5.49 10.68
CA ILE A 94 -1.90 -5.92 10.77
C ILE A 94 -1.32 -5.48 12.12
N PHE A 95 -1.59 -4.25 12.57
CA PHE A 95 -0.93 -3.69 13.75
C PHE A 95 -1.86 -3.71 14.97
N ASN A 96 -1.68 -4.69 15.84
CA ASN A 96 -2.52 -4.87 17.01
C ASN A 96 -2.37 -3.72 18.02
N GLY A 97 -3.49 -3.31 18.61
CA GLY A 97 -3.59 -2.18 19.53
C GLY A 97 -3.54 -0.80 18.87
N SER A 98 -3.18 -0.68 17.59
CA SER A 98 -3.01 0.61 16.90
C SER A 98 -4.29 1.47 16.84
N SER A 99 -5.47 0.88 16.99
CA SER A 99 -6.74 1.63 17.10
C SER A 99 -6.86 2.45 18.38
N LEU A 100 -6.07 2.13 19.41
CA LEU A 100 -5.97 2.92 20.64
C LEU A 100 -5.05 4.13 20.49
N ASN A 101 -4.23 4.16 19.43
CA ASN A 101 -3.42 5.32 19.10
C ASN A 101 -4.32 6.43 18.55
N LYS A 102 -4.48 7.51 19.31
CA LYS A 102 -5.33 8.66 18.96
C LYS A 102 -4.96 9.32 17.63
N GLU A 103 -3.72 9.15 17.18
CA GLU A 103 -3.28 9.71 15.91
C GLU A 103 -3.71 8.86 14.70
N LYS A 104 -4.09 7.60 14.90
CA LYS A 104 -4.61 6.72 13.85
C LYS A 104 -6.01 7.17 13.44
N LYS A 105 -6.21 7.44 12.15
CA LYS A 105 -7.52 7.70 11.57
C LYS A 105 -8.14 6.39 11.07
N ILE A 106 -9.24 5.96 11.68
CA ILE A 106 -10.07 4.86 11.19
C ILE A 106 -11.14 5.46 10.27
N ARG A 107 -11.15 5.04 9.00
CA ARG A 107 -12.13 5.51 8.01
C ARG A 107 -13.44 4.75 8.14
N GLY A 108 -14.56 5.44 7.95
CA GLY A 108 -15.86 4.79 7.80
C GLY A 108 -16.01 4.09 6.44
N PRO A 109 -17.08 3.29 6.22
CA PRO A 109 -17.26 2.55 4.97
C PRO A 109 -17.19 3.40 3.70
N ARG A 110 -17.90 4.54 3.68
CA ARG A 110 -17.95 5.44 2.51
C ARG A 110 -16.61 6.13 2.25
N GLU A 111 -16.00 6.70 3.30
CA GLU A 111 -14.69 7.36 3.17
C GLU A 111 -13.60 6.37 2.72
N LEU A 112 -13.65 5.12 3.18
CA LEU A 112 -12.70 4.09 2.76
C LEU A 112 -12.94 3.68 1.30
N LEU A 113 -14.19 3.57 0.86
CA LEU A 113 -14.54 3.31 -0.53
C LEU A 113 -14.01 4.42 -1.45
N GLU A 114 -14.30 5.68 -1.14
CA GLU A 114 -13.80 6.84 -1.89
C GLU A 114 -12.27 6.89 -1.92
N TYR A 115 -11.62 6.55 -0.80
CA TYR A 115 -10.17 6.45 -0.74
C TYR A 115 -9.61 5.42 -1.73
N TRP A 116 -10.22 4.23 -1.81
CA TRP A 116 -9.78 3.18 -2.74
C TRP A 116 -10.07 3.52 -4.20
N ILE A 117 -11.23 4.12 -4.49
CA ILE A 117 -11.56 4.64 -5.81
C ILE A 117 -10.48 5.63 -6.24
N GLY A 118 -10.19 6.65 -5.41
CA GLY A 118 -9.18 7.65 -5.73
C GLY A 118 -7.75 7.12 -5.80
N VAL A 119 -7.42 6.00 -5.15
CA VAL A 119 -6.12 5.32 -5.35
C VAL A 119 -6.08 4.62 -6.71
N PHE A 120 -7.17 3.95 -7.12
CA PHE A 120 -7.18 3.23 -8.38
C PHE A 120 -7.34 4.15 -9.60
N GLU A 121 -8.07 5.25 -9.50
CA GLU A 121 -8.20 6.25 -10.58
C GLU A 121 -6.85 6.88 -10.96
N GLU A 122 -5.90 6.96 -10.01
CA GLU A 122 -4.56 7.50 -10.28
C GLU A 122 -3.60 6.51 -10.95
N ILE A 123 -3.96 5.22 -11.02
CA ILE A 123 -3.07 4.16 -11.51
C ILE A 123 -3.65 3.46 -12.74
N TYR A 124 -4.96 3.29 -12.79
CA TYR A 124 -5.64 2.45 -13.77
C TYR A 124 -6.47 3.27 -14.75
N ASP A 125 -6.62 2.73 -15.95
CA ASP A 125 -7.42 3.35 -17.00
C ASP A 125 -8.93 3.25 -16.70
N ASN A 126 -9.36 2.19 -16.00
CA ASN A 126 -10.75 1.99 -15.60
C ASN A 126 -10.84 1.55 -14.14
N VAL A 127 -11.85 2.07 -13.44
CA VAL A 127 -12.22 1.67 -12.08
C VAL A 127 -13.64 1.13 -12.08
N HIS A 128 -13.81 -0.05 -11.48
CA HIS A 128 -15.11 -0.69 -11.31
C HIS A 128 -15.39 -0.87 -9.82
N VAL A 129 -16.62 -0.59 -9.40
CA VAL A 129 -17.03 -0.63 -8.01
C VAL A 129 -18.26 -1.51 -7.88
N TRP A 130 -18.23 -2.43 -6.93
CA TRP A 130 -19.37 -3.25 -6.57
C TRP A 130 -19.70 -3.06 -5.09
N SER A 131 -20.78 -2.32 -4.80
CA SER A 131 -21.10 -1.81 -3.47
C SER A 131 -22.58 -1.48 -3.29
N ASN A 132 -23.08 -1.60 -2.06
CA ASN A 132 -24.36 -1.03 -1.66
C ASN A 132 -24.31 0.49 -1.43
N HIS A 133 -23.13 1.10 -1.44
CA HIS A 133 -22.89 2.53 -1.17
C HIS A 133 -22.51 3.33 -2.42
N HIS A 134 -22.65 2.74 -3.61
CA HIS A 134 -22.26 3.37 -4.87
C HIS A 134 -23.34 3.15 -5.93
N GLU A 135 -23.66 4.20 -6.70
CA GLU A 135 -24.73 4.14 -7.69
C GLU A 135 -24.28 3.45 -9.00
N ASN A 136 -23.04 3.70 -9.42
CA ASN A 136 -22.50 3.20 -10.69
C ASN A 136 -21.83 1.84 -10.50
N ILE A 137 -22.63 0.83 -10.19
CA ILE A 137 -22.14 -0.50 -9.88
C ILE A 137 -21.66 -1.21 -11.15
N SER A 138 -20.41 -1.71 -11.17
CA SER A 138 -19.84 -2.46 -12.29
C SER A 138 -18.74 -3.43 -11.85
N TYR A 139 -18.38 -4.35 -12.75
CA TYR A 139 -17.25 -5.28 -12.58
C TYR A 139 -16.51 -5.48 -13.91
N PRO A 140 -15.22 -5.84 -13.90
CA PRO A 140 -14.39 -5.92 -15.10
C PRO A 140 -14.52 -7.22 -15.90
N PHE A 141 -15.32 -8.18 -15.43
CA PHE A 141 -15.40 -9.53 -15.98
C PHE A 141 -16.56 -9.66 -16.98
N LYS A 142 -16.37 -10.43 -18.05
CA LYS A 142 -17.43 -10.79 -19.00
C LYS A 142 -17.94 -12.21 -18.80
N HIS A 143 -17.05 -13.09 -18.33
CA HIS A 143 -17.34 -14.51 -18.17
C HIS A 143 -16.85 -15.00 -16.80
N MET A 144 -17.45 -16.08 -16.30
CA MET A 144 -17.16 -16.63 -14.96
C MET A 144 -15.71 -17.15 -14.83
N ASP A 145 -15.13 -17.66 -15.91
CA ASP A 145 -13.76 -18.17 -15.98
C ASP A 145 -12.70 -17.07 -15.92
N GLU A 146 -13.09 -15.80 -16.13
CA GLU A 146 -12.18 -14.65 -15.95
C GLU A 146 -11.98 -14.27 -14.47
N ILE A 147 -12.88 -14.72 -13.58
CA ILE A 147 -12.81 -14.42 -12.15
C ILE A 147 -11.62 -15.13 -11.53
N VAL A 148 -10.78 -14.35 -10.85
CA VAL A 148 -9.74 -14.91 -9.98
C VAL A 148 -10.20 -14.90 -8.54
N TYR A 149 -10.01 -16.04 -7.90
CA TYR A 149 -10.35 -16.30 -6.51
C TYR A 149 -9.06 -16.23 -5.68
N PHE A 150 -8.98 -15.20 -4.86
CA PHE A 150 -7.92 -15.02 -3.89
C PHE A 150 -8.34 -15.57 -2.54
N GLU A 151 -7.38 -15.95 -1.72
CA GLU A 151 -7.68 -16.42 -0.37
C GLU A 151 -8.29 -15.29 0.46
N ASP A 152 -9.28 -15.62 1.27
CA ASP A 152 -10.07 -14.68 2.09
C ASP A 152 -10.89 -13.63 1.33
N ASP A 153 -10.86 -13.64 -0.01
CA ASP A 153 -11.74 -12.84 -0.85
C ASP A 153 -13.20 -13.28 -0.68
N PRO A 154 -14.17 -12.35 -0.51
CA PRO A 154 -15.59 -12.70 -0.46
C PRO A 154 -16.07 -13.58 -1.63
N LYS A 155 -15.47 -13.46 -2.82
CA LYS A 155 -15.76 -14.31 -3.98
C LYS A 155 -15.37 -15.77 -3.76
N ASP A 156 -14.21 -16.02 -3.17
CA ASP A 156 -13.73 -17.38 -2.90
C ASP A 156 -14.64 -18.11 -1.89
N ARG A 157 -15.12 -17.37 -0.89
CA ARG A 157 -16.09 -17.87 0.10
C ARG A 157 -17.44 -18.27 -0.50
N LEU A 158 -17.86 -17.65 -1.60
CA LEU A 158 -19.09 -18.02 -2.31
C LEU A 158 -18.89 -19.18 -3.29
N ARG A 159 -17.69 -19.29 -3.88
CA ARG A 159 -17.38 -20.21 -4.99
C ARG A 159 -17.86 -21.64 -4.75
N LYS A 160 -17.66 -22.19 -3.55
CA LYS A 160 -17.97 -23.61 -3.24
C LYS A 160 -19.47 -23.93 -3.26
N HIS A 161 -20.33 -22.93 -3.09
CA HIS A 161 -21.77 -23.12 -2.89
C HIS A 161 -22.61 -22.38 -3.93
N PHE A 162 -21.97 -21.63 -4.83
CA PHE A 162 -22.67 -20.81 -5.81
C PHE A 162 -22.85 -21.55 -7.13
N VAL A 163 -24.11 -21.64 -7.58
CA VAL A 163 -24.50 -22.15 -8.89
C VAL A 163 -25.30 -21.05 -9.58
N GLY A 164 -24.70 -20.39 -10.57
CA GLY A 164 -25.30 -19.26 -11.28
C GLY A 164 -24.31 -18.60 -12.23
N GLY A 165 -24.78 -17.56 -12.93
CA GLY A 165 -23.96 -16.73 -13.79
C GLY A 165 -23.23 -15.62 -13.03
N LEU A 166 -22.56 -14.78 -13.80
CA LEU A 166 -21.73 -13.68 -13.30
C LEU A 166 -22.57 -12.63 -12.57
N GLU A 167 -23.68 -12.21 -13.17
CA GLU A 167 -24.62 -11.25 -12.59
C GLU A 167 -25.20 -11.75 -11.27
N GLU A 168 -25.62 -13.01 -11.22
CA GLU A 168 -26.18 -13.61 -10.01
C GLU A 168 -25.12 -13.74 -8.90
N MET A 169 -23.85 -14.00 -9.24
CA MET A 169 -22.77 -14.06 -8.25
C MET A 169 -22.57 -12.70 -7.59
N PHE A 170 -22.51 -11.65 -8.40
CA PHE A 170 -22.31 -10.29 -7.92
C PHE A 170 -23.54 -9.76 -7.17
N ALA A 171 -24.76 -10.09 -7.61
CA ALA A 171 -25.98 -9.80 -6.85
C ALA A 171 -25.97 -10.51 -5.49
N ALA A 172 -25.59 -11.79 -5.44
CA ALA A 172 -25.50 -12.55 -4.19
C ALA A 172 -24.47 -11.96 -3.21
N LEU A 173 -23.35 -11.41 -3.72
CA LEU A 173 -22.38 -10.70 -2.89
C LEU A 173 -23.01 -9.51 -2.15
N LEU A 174 -23.85 -8.70 -2.81
CA LEU A 174 -24.49 -7.52 -2.20
C LEU A 174 -25.39 -7.86 -1.01
N CYS A 175 -25.96 -9.07 -1.02
CA CYS A 175 -26.85 -9.56 0.05
C CYS A 175 -26.08 -10.07 1.27
N ARG A 176 -24.75 -10.20 1.21
CA ARG A 176 -23.96 -10.67 2.35
C ARG A 176 -23.80 -9.57 3.40
N THR A 177 -23.75 -9.97 4.66
CA THR A 177 -23.61 -9.05 5.81
C THR A 177 -22.30 -8.27 5.78
N ASP A 178 -21.22 -8.85 5.25
CA ASP A 178 -19.93 -8.16 5.07
C ASP A 178 -20.00 -7.08 3.97
N PHE A 179 -20.85 -7.23 2.95
CA PHE A 179 -21.09 -6.22 1.92
C PHE A 179 -21.98 -5.07 2.37
N THR A 180 -22.73 -5.22 3.47
CA THR A 180 -23.49 -4.09 4.02
C THR A 180 -22.57 -2.92 4.40
N ASN A 181 -21.35 -3.22 4.86
CA ASN A 181 -20.33 -2.22 5.21
C ASN A 181 -19.07 -2.31 4.34
N GLY A 182 -19.08 -3.18 3.33
CA GLY A 182 -17.96 -3.50 2.48
C GLY A 182 -18.22 -3.12 1.02
N SER A 183 -17.17 -3.11 0.21
CA SER A 183 -17.26 -2.82 -1.23
C SER A 183 -16.13 -3.50 -1.97
N LEU A 184 -16.39 -4.13 -3.11
CA LEU A 184 -15.32 -4.56 -3.99
C LEU A 184 -14.94 -3.40 -4.92
N VAL A 185 -13.65 -3.09 -4.98
CA VAL A 185 -13.11 -2.08 -5.88
C VAL A 185 -12.11 -2.77 -6.79
N TYR A 186 -12.17 -2.49 -8.09
CA TYR A 186 -11.28 -3.03 -9.10
C TYR A 186 -10.65 -1.87 -9.89
N GLY A 187 -9.34 -1.96 -10.11
CA GLY A 187 -8.63 -1.12 -11.06
C GLY A 187 -8.11 -1.99 -12.20
N ARG A 188 -8.38 -1.61 -13.44
CA ARG A 188 -7.97 -2.34 -14.64
C ARG A 188 -7.15 -1.46 -15.57
N SER A 189 -5.97 -1.94 -15.97
CA SER A 189 -5.20 -1.30 -17.02
C SER A 189 -5.58 -1.85 -18.40
N CYS A 190 -5.68 -0.96 -19.38
CA CYS A 190 -5.82 -1.28 -20.80
C CYS A 190 -4.49 -1.62 -21.45
N LYS A 191 -3.37 -1.26 -20.81
CA LYS A 191 -2.02 -1.60 -21.26
C LYS A 191 -1.63 -2.90 -20.57
N HIS A 192 -1.27 -3.94 -21.34
CA HIS A 192 -0.67 -5.12 -20.74
C HIS A 192 0.63 -4.68 -20.07
N GLY A 193 0.67 -4.78 -18.74
CA GLY A 193 1.89 -4.54 -18.00
C GLY A 193 2.94 -5.51 -18.51
N SER A 194 4.11 -5.01 -18.93
CA SER A 194 5.28 -5.88 -19.00
C SER A 194 5.52 -6.31 -17.56
N GLY A 195 5.02 -7.48 -17.17
CA GLY A 195 5.06 -7.95 -15.80
C GLY A 195 6.49 -7.85 -15.28
N CYS A 196 6.75 -6.80 -14.50
CA CYS A 196 8.10 -6.55 -14.05
C CYS A 196 8.37 -7.61 -12.98
N MET A 197 9.34 -8.49 -13.24
CA MET A 197 9.84 -9.42 -12.25
C MET A 197 10.67 -8.62 -11.26
N VAL A 198 9.98 -7.97 -10.34
CA VAL A 198 10.63 -7.18 -9.32
C VAL A 198 10.94 -8.12 -8.16
N GLU A 199 12.22 -8.32 -7.87
CA GLU A 199 12.67 -9.20 -6.79
C GLU A 199 12.32 -8.57 -5.42
N ALA A 200 11.56 -9.32 -4.63
CA ALA A 200 11.32 -9.09 -3.21
C ALA A 200 12.08 -10.14 -2.40
N SER A 201 12.43 -9.82 -1.16
CA SER A 201 13.15 -10.76 -0.30
C SER A 201 12.27 -11.96 0.03
N ILE A 202 12.81 -13.17 -0.04
CA ILE A 202 12.09 -14.35 0.45
C ILE A 202 11.95 -14.22 1.96
N GLY A 203 10.73 -14.35 2.48
CA GLY A 203 10.46 -14.25 3.91
C GLY A 203 9.23 -15.06 4.31
N ASP A 204 9.11 -15.39 5.60
CA ASP A 204 7.91 -16.03 6.14
C ASP A 204 6.83 -14.97 6.39
N VAL A 205 6.08 -14.64 5.32
CA VAL A 205 5.03 -13.62 5.33
C VAL A 205 4.00 -13.88 6.43
N ASP A 206 3.66 -15.16 6.67
CA ASP A 206 2.64 -15.54 7.65
C ASP A 206 3.16 -15.39 9.09
N ASP A 207 4.39 -15.81 9.40
CA ASP A 207 5.00 -15.59 10.73
C ASP A 207 5.20 -14.09 10.99
N MET A 208 5.63 -13.34 9.98
CA MET A 208 5.79 -11.89 10.08
C MET A 208 4.46 -11.19 10.37
N GLU A 209 3.41 -11.48 9.61
CA GLU A 209 2.08 -10.90 9.84
C GLU A 209 1.51 -11.32 11.21
N SER A 210 1.67 -12.60 11.57
CA SER A 210 1.29 -13.16 12.88
C SER A 210 2.00 -12.44 14.03
N MET A 211 3.29 -12.13 13.88
CA MET A 211 4.03 -11.37 14.88
C MET A 211 3.51 -9.94 14.99
N LEU A 212 3.31 -9.23 13.87
CA LEU A 212 2.78 -7.86 13.88
C LEU A 212 1.42 -7.77 14.58
N ARG A 213 0.55 -8.78 14.38
CA ARG A 213 -0.74 -8.90 15.07
C ARG A 213 -0.65 -9.26 16.56
N LYS A 214 0.52 -9.68 17.06
CA LYS A 214 0.75 -9.98 18.49
C LYS A 214 1.49 -8.87 19.22
N LEU A 215 2.13 -7.97 18.48
CA LEU A 215 2.82 -6.81 19.03
C LEU A 215 1.83 -5.73 19.46
N ASP A 216 2.34 -4.70 20.16
CA ASP A 216 1.52 -3.61 20.71
C ASP A 216 1.88 -2.29 20.02
N PHE A 217 0.92 -1.72 19.32
CA PHE A 217 1.02 -0.42 18.63
C PHE A 217 0.07 0.63 19.22
N SER A 218 -0.43 0.42 20.43
CA SER A 218 -1.41 1.30 21.10
C SER A 218 -0.93 2.71 21.40
N THR A 219 0.38 2.90 21.53
CA THR A 219 1.01 4.21 21.78
C THR A 219 2.28 4.32 20.96
N HIS A 220 2.77 5.56 20.77
CA HIS A 220 4.05 5.80 20.10
C HIS A 220 5.20 5.00 20.73
N SER A 221 5.33 5.06 22.06
CA SER A 221 6.37 4.32 22.79
C SER A 221 6.30 2.81 22.56
N LYS A 222 5.08 2.24 22.59
CA LYS A 222 4.87 0.81 22.32
C LYS A 222 5.15 0.43 20.88
N ALA A 223 4.78 1.28 19.92
CA ALA A 223 5.11 1.07 18.52
C ALA A 223 6.63 1.04 18.27
N LEU A 224 7.42 1.88 18.95
CA LEU A 224 8.88 1.85 18.88
C LEU A 224 9.46 0.54 19.45
N GLU A 225 9.00 0.12 20.62
CA GLU A 225 9.40 -1.14 21.26
C GLU A 225 9.07 -2.34 20.36
N SER A 226 7.84 -2.38 19.85
CA SER A 226 7.34 -3.40 18.91
C SER A 226 8.13 -3.42 17.61
N THR A 227 8.45 -2.26 17.05
CA THR A 227 9.26 -2.15 15.82
C THR A 227 10.65 -2.73 16.03
N LYS A 228 11.34 -2.34 17.12
CA LYS A 228 12.66 -2.90 17.46
C LYS A 228 12.62 -4.41 17.64
N LYS A 229 11.59 -4.93 18.32
CA LYS A 229 11.39 -6.36 18.53
C LYS A 229 11.15 -7.10 17.21
N PHE A 230 10.35 -6.54 16.31
CA PHE A 230 10.11 -7.08 14.97
C PHE A 230 11.40 -7.15 14.15
N ILE A 231 12.12 -6.02 14.06
CA ILE A 231 13.41 -5.92 13.36
C ILE A 231 14.40 -6.96 13.89
N SER A 232 14.54 -7.06 15.21
CA SER A 232 15.46 -8.00 15.84
C SER A 232 15.08 -9.46 15.59
N ARG A 233 13.79 -9.79 15.58
CA ARG A 233 13.30 -11.17 15.38
C ARG A 233 13.59 -11.69 13.98
N PHE A 234 13.49 -10.83 12.98
CA PHE A 234 13.67 -11.17 11.57
C PHE A 234 15.02 -10.73 10.98
N GLY A 235 15.91 -10.14 11.81
CA GLY A 235 17.25 -9.73 11.37
C GLY A 235 17.22 -8.65 10.28
N LEU A 236 16.26 -7.72 10.34
CA LEU A 236 16.06 -6.75 9.26
C LEU A 236 17.14 -5.66 9.29
N ALA A 237 17.84 -5.51 8.17
CA ALA A 237 18.73 -4.38 7.93
C ALA A 237 17.95 -3.27 7.22
N ILE A 238 17.33 -2.36 7.99
CA ILE A 238 16.59 -1.25 7.40
C ILE A 238 17.55 -0.18 6.91
N GLU A 239 17.70 -0.09 5.59
CA GLU A 239 18.41 1.02 4.97
C GLU A 239 17.51 2.25 4.90
N TYR A 240 17.89 3.28 5.67
CA TYR A 240 17.32 4.62 5.57
C TYR A 240 18.20 5.45 4.65
N PHE A 241 17.62 6.10 3.64
CA PHE A 241 18.43 6.90 2.74
C PHE A 241 18.85 8.25 3.35
N PRO A 242 20.02 8.76 2.94
CA PRO A 242 20.51 10.03 3.41
C PRO A 242 19.56 11.14 2.97
N ILE A 243 19.16 11.99 3.92
CA ILE A 243 18.45 13.24 3.66
C ILE A 243 19.32 14.03 2.68
N LYS A 244 18.84 14.36 1.46
CA LYS A 244 19.54 15.38 0.67
C LYS A 244 19.37 16.68 1.41
N ARG A 245 20.42 17.12 2.12
CA ARG A 245 20.46 18.51 2.56
C ARG A 245 20.47 19.33 1.28
N PHE A 246 19.34 19.95 0.94
CA PHE A 246 19.35 21.14 0.10
C PHE A 246 20.18 22.18 0.86
N VAL A 247 21.48 22.20 0.58
CA VAL A 247 22.31 23.36 0.84
C VAL A 247 21.71 24.43 -0.07
N LYS A 248 20.87 25.30 0.48
CA LYS A 248 20.62 26.60 -0.17
C LYS A 248 22.02 27.17 -0.45
N PRO A 249 22.34 27.55 -1.68
CA PRO A 249 23.50 28.38 -1.90
C PRO A 249 23.36 29.56 -0.94
N GLN A 250 24.32 29.74 -0.04
CA GLN A 250 24.48 31.05 0.56
C GLN A 250 24.72 31.98 -0.63
N GLU A 251 23.85 32.97 -0.79
CA GLU A 251 24.20 34.12 -1.61
C GLU A 251 25.51 34.64 -1.03
N ASP A 252 26.58 34.54 -1.83
CA ASP A 252 27.89 35.09 -1.49
C ASP A 252 27.72 36.58 -1.23
N ASP A 253 27.82 36.97 0.04
CA ASP A 253 28.15 38.33 0.43
C ASP A 253 29.60 38.61 -0.03
N GLN A 254 29.68 39.19 -1.22
CA GLN A 254 30.68 40.11 -1.76
C GLN A 254 32.17 39.84 -1.52
N ALA A 255 32.90 39.69 -2.64
CA ALA A 255 34.14 40.44 -2.82
C ALA A 255 34.30 40.88 -4.28
N CYS A 256 34.02 42.17 -4.53
CA CYS A 256 34.49 42.89 -5.71
C CYS A 256 36.01 42.75 -5.82
N ILE A 257 36.52 42.26 -6.95
CA ILE A 257 37.87 42.59 -7.42
C ILE A 257 37.71 43.45 -8.66
N ILE A 258 37.82 44.76 -8.46
CA ILE A 258 38.05 45.72 -9.54
C ILE A 258 39.47 45.48 -10.05
N LEU A 259 39.60 44.97 -11.27
CA LEU A 259 40.90 44.91 -11.97
C LEU A 259 41.14 46.26 -12.66
N THR A 260 41.95 47.11 -12.04
CA THR A 260 42.48 48.31 -12.69
C THR A 260 43.57 47.92 -13.70
N PRO A 261 43.56 48.40 -14.95
CA PRO A 261 44.60 48.07 -15.91
C PRO A 261 45.91 48.78 -15.56
N ILE A 262 46.98 48.00 -15.36
CA ILE A 262 48.35 48.52 -15.24
C ILE A 262 48.86 48.83 -16.65
N ARG A 263 49.17 50.11 -16.90
CA ARG A 263 49.89 50.57 -18.10
C ARG A 263 51.28 49.93 -18.14
N LYS A 264 51.66 49.33 -19.27
CA LYS A 264 53.07 49.07 -19.60
C LYS A 264 53.62 50.21 -20.45
N ILE A 265 54.88 50.51 -20.13
CA ILE A 265 55.76 51.63 -20.51
C ILE A 265 55.78 51.86 -22.02
#